data_AF-A0A520Y5Y2-F1
#
_entry.id   AF-A0A520Y5Y2-F1
#
_cell.length_a   1.000
_cell.length_b   1.000
_cell.length_c   1.000
_cell.angle_alpha   90.00
_cell.angle_beta   90.00
_cell.angle_gamma   90.00
#
_symmetry.space_group_name_H-M   'P 1'
#
loop_
_entity.id
_entity.type
_entity.pdbx_description
1 polymer ?
#
loop_
_entity_poly.entity_id
_entity_poly.type
_entity_poly.pdbx_seq_one_letter_code
_entity_poly.pdbx_strand_id
1 'polypeptide(L)'
;MPIFIPHRVAVMATMALIATLLFALPPSPAEALPGGVTFGAYAQPVGGENNTDAIIKLENTLGRTLPMVRGFSDWDDKMGEDKKFHRWVRDGGRQLMVSVKPVRNDGSQVRWPSIASASAGSRVYNEIVDLARGAKRFGEPMIIGFHHEPEHKKNLSFGTSSDYRAAFRRITQIFDAQGVTNVSFAWIMTSWSFEVGDNNPTDRRRAHLWYPGDDVIDFISAQTYNWNNCRGGGNEPWESLQSNIEPFMRFARQHPSKKLILGEWGSDEGSIGQKARWLDDVRALFKSGEYKDRFAAVLYFHDSAAGEGWPSCTWWLNSSPETLSAAKRLINDSFYRVPVSAPGQTPPPPAPTPTAPIPEPVPAPAPPAPAPPPAPVAVYCNGVLATIVGTNGDDTILGTSGRDVIHALDGNDVIHGADGNDLVCGGHGNDRITGGPGNDLLRGGQGRDVIDGNVGSDDLRGGTGADRLRGNSGNDFIYGQAGNDELTGGGGSDVLKGGLGSDKHDGGIGTDRCRDTSGTNIFLNC
;
A
#
# COMPACT_ATOMS: atom_id res chain seq x y z
N MET A 1 35.12 -34.75 67.93
CA MET A 1 35.09 -34.42 66.50
C MET A 1 33.69 -34.68 65.96
N PRO A 2 32.94 -33.67 65.53
CA PRO A 2 31.78 -33.84 64.64
C PRO A 2 32.24 -33.78 63.18
N ILE A 3 31.51 -34.35 62.21
CA ILE A 3 31.44 -33.88 60.80
C ILE A 3 30.28 -34.58 60.03
N PHE A 4 29.33 -33.74 59.58
CA PHE A 4 28.43 -33.74 58.39
C PHE A 4 27.43 -34.90 58.14
N ILE A 5 26.08 -34.80 58.08
CA ILE A 5 25.04 -33.84 57.56
C ILE A 5 25.07 -33.69 56.00
N PRO A 6 23.95 -33.71 55.20
CA PRO A 6 22.64 -34.42 55.30
C PRO A 6 21.90 -34.73 53.93
N HIS A 7 20.78 -35.46 54.07
CA HIS A 7 19.47 -35.44 53.39
C HIS A 7 19.24 -35.14 51.89
N ARG A 8 18.51 -36.07 51.26
CA ARG A 8 17.66 -35.88 50.07
C ARG A 8 16.34 -36.67 50.17
N VAL A 9 15.27 -36.01 49.72
CA VAL A 9 14.06 -36.52 49.03
C VAL A 9 12.90 -37.10 49.86
N ALA A 10 11.73 -36.43 49.75
CA ALA A 10 10.42 -36.94 49.31
C ALA A 10 9.28 -36.32 50.14
N VAL A 11 8.29 -35.68 49.51
CA VAL A 11 6.85 -35.97 49.68
C VAL A 11 6.08 -35.47 48.46
N MET A 12 5.27 -36.36 47.90
CA MET A 12 4.31 -36.19 46.81
C MET A 12 2.96 -35.60 47.28
N ALA A 13 2.28 -34.99 46.32
CA ALA A 13 0.83 -34.99 46.08
C ALA A 13 -0.11 -34.15 46.96
N THR A 14 -0.59 -33.06 46.35
CA THR A 14 -1.99 -32.62 46.50
C THR A 14 -2.52 -32.20 45.12
N MET A 15 -3.50 -32.94 44.60
CA MET A 15 -4.29 -32.56 43.43
C MET A 15 -5.21 -31.40 43.81
N ALA A 16 -5.14 -30.29 43.07
CA ALA A 16 -6.19 -29.29 43.00
C ALA A 16 -6.43 -28.93 41.54
N LEU A 17 -7.68 -29.09 41.15
CA LEU A 17 -8.30 -28.81 39.86
C LEU A 17 -8.02 -27.36 39.42
N ILE A 18 -7.08 -27.14 38.50
CA ILE A 18 -6.96 -25.85 37.78
C ILE A 18 -7.71 -26.03 36.47
N ALA A 19 -8.91 -25.44 36.40
CA ALA A 19 -9.58 -25.19 35.14
C ALA A 19 -8.64 -24.37 34.26
N THR A 20 -8.20 -24.96 33.15
CA THR A 20 -7.48 -24.26 32.08
C THR A 20 -8.45 -23.27 31.46
N LEU A 21 -8.61 -22.10 32.09
CA LEU A 21 -9.02 -20.91 31.35
C LEU A 21 -7.88 -20.67 30.36
N LEU A 22 -8.05 -21.12 29.12
CA LEU A 22 -7.34 -20.52 28.01
C LEU A 22 -7.75 -19.04 28.05
N PHE A 23 -6.94 -18.21 28.70
CA PHE A 23 -6.85 -16.83 28.31
C PHE A 23 -6.35 -16.88 26.87
N ALA A 24 -7.29 -16.83 25.92
CA ALA A 24 -6.95 -16.39 24.58
C ALA A 24 -6.14 -15.12 24.78
N LEU A 25 -4.90 -15.10 24.28
CA LEU A 25 -4.14 -13.88 24.19
C LEU A 25 -5.08 -12.84 23.57
N PRO A 26 -5.18 -11.61 24.13
CA PRO A 26 -5.96 -10.58 23.46
C PRO A 26 -5.49 -10.53 22.00
N PRO A 27 -6.43 -10.46 21.03
CA PRO A 27 -6.06 -10.39 19.63
C PRO A 27 -4.99 -9.33 19.46
N SER A 28 -3.99 -9.60 18.61
CA SER A 28 -3.03 -8.56 18.24
C SER A 28 -3.79 -7.30 17.82
N PRO A 29 -3.27 -6.08 18.04
CA PRO A 29 -3.97 -4.87 17.61
C PRO A 29 -4.32 -4.87 16.11
N ALA A 30 -3.60 -5.68 15.30
CA ALA A 30 -3.92 -5.98 13.91
C ALA A 30 -5.18 -6.86 13.72
N GLU A 31 -5.42 -7.84 14.60
CA GLU A 31 -6.65 -8.63 14.66
C GLU A 31 -7.81 -7.87 15.33
N ALA A 32 -7.52 -6.82 16.09
CA ALA A 32 -8.51 -5.91 16.66
C ALA A 32 -9.14 -4.96 15.63
N LEU A 33 -8.78 -5.08 14.35
CA LEU A 33 -9.46 -4.41 13.23
C LEU A 33 -10.57 -5.32 12.66
N PRO A 34 -11.82 -5.26 13.15
CA PRO A 34 -12.94 -6.04 12.59
C PRO A 34 -13.15 -5.72 11.11
N GLY A 35 -13.58 -6.64 10.24
CA GLY A 35 -13.55 -6.49 8.76
C GLY A 35 -13.97 -5.12 8.15
N GLY A 36 -13.35 -4.74 7.03
CA GLY A 36 -13.58 -3.49 6.27
C GLY A 36 -12.44 -2.47 6.37
N VAL A 37 -12.46 -1.37 5.60
CA VAL A 37 -11.41 -0.33 5.62
C VAL A 37 -11.79 0.82 6.58
N THR A 38 -10.88 1.26 7.44
CA THR A 38 -11.08 2.43 8.31
C THR A 38 -10.63 3.72 7.61
N PHE A 39 -11.51 4.71 7.49
CA PHE A 39 -11.12 6.05 7.05
C PHE A 39 -10.62 6.88 8.24
N GLY A 40 -9.50 7.57 8.09
CA GLY A 40 -9.02 8.54 9.05
C GLY A 40 -8.32 9.71 8.37
N ALA A 41 -7.76 10.61 9.17
CA ALA A 41 -7.01 11.74 8.63
C ALA A 41 -5.94 12.27 9.59
N TYR A 42 -4.94 12.93 9.01
CA TYR A 42 -4.20 14.00 9.66
C TYR A 42 -4.86 15.33 9.28
N ALA A 43 -4.92 16.29 10.20
CA ALA A 43 -5.32 17.66 9.93
C ALA A 43 -4.26 18.62 10.46
N GLN A 44 -3.73 19.45 9.58
CA GLN A 44 -2.74 20.46 9.95
C GLN A 44 -3.39 21.56 10.81
N PRO A 45 -2.83 21.87 11.98
CA PRO A 45 -3.26 23.04 12.74
C PRO A 45 -2.89 24.35 12.03
N VAL A 46 -3.84 25.28 11.93
CA VAL A 46 -3.66 26.58 11.28
C VAL A 46 -3.97 27.70 12.28
N GLY A 47 -3.20 28.79 12.26
CA GLY A 47 -3.55 30.00 13.03
C GLY A 47 -3.49 29.83 14.56
N GLY A 48 -2.56 29.02 15.08
CA GLY A 48 -2.39 28.78 16.52
C GLY A 48 -3.28 27.67 17.10
N GLU A 49 -4.05 26.98 16.25
CA GLU A 49 -4.77 25.75 16.61
C GLU A 49 -3.79 24.68 17.11
N ASN A 50 -4.27 23.77 17.96
CA ASN A 50 -3.57 22.53 18.28
C ASN A 50 -4.13 21.36 17.44
N ASN A 51 -3.47 20.20 17.49
CA ASN A 51 -3.88 19.01 16.71
C ASN A 51 -5.32 18.54 16.98
N THR A 52 -5.82 18.67 18.23
CA THR A 52 -7.20 18.30 18.57
C THR A 52 -8.19 19.24 17.88
N ASP A 53 -7.95 20.55 17.97
CA ASP A 53 -8.84 21.55 17.39
C ASP A 53 -8.89 21.44 15.86
N ALA A 54 -7.74 21.14 15.23
CA ALA A 54 -7.65 20.92 13.79
C ALA A 54 -8.52 19.73 13.33
N ILE A 55 -8.49 18.61 14.05
CA ILE A 55 -9.33 17.45 13.72
C ILE A 55 -10.81 17.76 13.98
N ILE A 56 -11.16 18.40 15.10
CA ILE A 56 -12.56 18.78 15.38
C ILE A 56 -13.12 19.69 14.28
N LYS A 57 -12.32 20.66 13.81
CA LYS A 57 -12.68 21.54 12.71
C LYS A 57 -12.90 20.78 11.39
N LEU A 58 -12.03 19.81 11.10
CA LEU A 58 -12.21 18.93 9.95
C LEU A 58 -13.49 18.09 10.08
N GLU A 59 -13.72 17.43 11.22
CA GLU A 59 -14.93 16.64 11.51
C GLU A 59 -16.20 17.49 11.34
N ASN A 60 -16.21 18.73 11.84
CA ASN A 60 -17.32 19.66 11.67
C ASN A 60 -17.56 20.04 10.20
N THR A 61 -16.48 20.28 9.46
CA THR A 61 -16.53 20.62 8.02
C THR A 61 -17.11 19.45 7.21
N LEU A 62 -16.69 18.25 7.55
CA LEU A 62 -17.07 16.99 6.91
C LEU A 62 -18.45 16.47 7.39
N GLY A 63 -18.89 16.86 8.58
CA GLY A 63 -20.12 16.36 9.19
C GLY A 63 -20.02 14.90 9.67
N ARG A 64 -18.80 14.41 9.98
CA ARG A 64 -18.58 13.04 10.47
C ARG A 64 -17.35 12.98 11.38
N THR A 65 -17.49 12.26 12.49
CA THR A 65 -16.39 11.89 13.38
C THR A 65 -15.48 10.85 12.73
N LEU A 66 -14.18 11.06 12.83
CA LEU A 66 -13.17 10.15 12.29
C LEU A 66 -12.91 9.01 13.29
N PRO A 67 -13.08 7.74 12.89
CA PRO A 67 -12.78 6.58 13.75
C PRO A 67 -11.29 6.39 14.00
N MET A 68 -10.44 7.01 13.17
CA MET A 68 -8.99 6.94 13.28
C MET A 68 -8.38 8.29 12.95
N VAL A 69 -7.34 8.65 13.71
CA VAL A 69 -6.57 9.87 13.46
C VAL A 69 -5.09 9.55 13.32
N ARG A 70 -4.40 10.43 12.61
CA ARG A 70 -2.97 10.34 12.40
C ARG A 70 -2.24 11.44 13.14
N GLY A 71 -1.12 11.09 13.76
CA GLY A 71 -0.26 12.02 14.48
C GLY A 71 1.22 11.78 14.20
N PHE A 72 2.02 12.72 14.68
CA PHE A 72 3.48 12.67 14.63
C PHE A 72 4.03 12.91 16.03
N SER A 73 5.13 12.24 16.35
CA SER A 73 5.87 12.41 17.59
C SER A 73 7.34 12.56 17.26
N ASP A 74 8.03 13.43 18.00
CA ASP A 74 9.49 13.41 18.04
C ASP A 74 9.97 12.23 18.91
N TRP A 75 11.26 11.92 18.84
CA TRP A 75 11.86 10.71 19.42
C TRP A 75 11.81 10.71 20.94
N ASP A 76 12.10 11.86 21.56
CA ASP A 76 12.14 12.04 23.01
C ASP A 76 10.85 12.66 23.57
N ASP A 77 9.80 12.69 22.75
CA ASP A 77 8.46 13.14 23.14
C ASP A 77 7.70 12.09 23.96
N LYS A 78 8.28 10.88 24.10
CA LYS A 78 7.79 9.78 24.96
C LYS A 78 6.36 9.33 24.63
N MET A 79 5.97 9.36 23.35
CA MET A 79 4.58 9.15 22.93
C MET A 79 3.61 10.10 23.64
N GLY A 80 4.08 11.31 23.96
CA GLY A 80 3.31 12.37 24.58
C GLY A 80 2.63 11.93 25.87
N GLU A 81 3.39 11.40 26.86
CA GLU A 81 2.92 10.72 28.09
C GLU A 81 1.75 11.38 28.85
N ASP A 82 1.36 12.62 28.54
CA ASP A 82 0.03 13.14 28.88
C ASP A 82 -0.40 14.37 28.01
N LYS A 83 -0.19 14.34 26.69
CA LYS A 83 -0.66 15.42 25.80
C LYS A 83 -2.19 15.32 25.62
N LYS A 84 -2.88 16.47 25.66
CA LYS A 84 -4.35 16.60 25.48
C LYS A 84 -4.87 15.82 24.26
N PHE A 85 -4.07 15.74 23.20
CA PHE A 85 -4.39 15.01 21.98
C PHE A 85 -4.60 13.51 22.20
N HIS A 86 -3.66 12.79 22.82
CA HIS A 86 -3.78 11.34 23.01
C HIS A 86 -4.96 10.98 23.93
N ARG A 87 -5.19 11.76 25.00
CA ARG A 87 -6.38 11.58 25.85
C ARG A 87 -7.66 11.79 25.05
N TRP A 88 -7.74 12.86 24.25
CA TRP A 88 -8.91 13.12 23.42
C TRP A 88 -9.19 12.02 22.39
N VAL A 89 -8.14 11.45 21.80
CA VAL A 89 -8.26 10.29 20.88
C VAL A 89 -8.81 9.08 21.62
N ARG A 90 -8.18 8.71 22.74
CA ARG A 90 -8.58 7.56 23.57
C ARG A 90 -10.00 7.72 24.10
N ASP A 91 -10.28 8.83 24.78
CA ASP A 91 -11.56 9.09 25.45
C ASP A 91 -12.71 9.22 24.42
N GLY A 92 -12.39 9.51 23.16
CA GLY A 92 -13.33 9.50 22.05
C GLY A 92 -13.48 8.18 21.31
N GLY A 93 -12.86 7.09 21.77
CA GLY A 93 -12.95 5.77 21.14
C GLY A 93 -12.31 5.69 19.75
N ARG A 94 -11.32 6.55 19.47
CA ARG A 94 -10.64 6.62 18.17
C ARG A 94 -9.37 5.80 18.17
N GLN A 95 -9.03 5.23 17.02
CA GLN A 95 -7.73 4.61 16.78
C GLN A 95 -6.67 5.66 16.46
N LEU A 96 -5.42 5.36 16.81
CA LEU A 96 -4.29 6.26 16.61
C LEU A 96 -3.20 5.59 15.76
N MET A 97 -2.79 6.24 14.68
CA MET A 97 -1.50 5.96 14.04
C MET A 97 -0.52 7.10 14.30
N VAL A 98 0.65 6.78 14.85
CA VAL A 98 1.72 7.76 15.12
C VAL A 98 2.96 7.42 14.30
N SER A 99 3.49 8.42 13.61
CA SER A 99 4.85 8.36 13.05
C SER A 99 5.84 8.97 14.04
N VAL A 100 6.78 8.18 14.53
CA VAL A 100 7.87 8.66 15.40
C VAL A 100 9.05 9.08 14.53
N LYS A 101 9.38 10.37 14.56
CA LYS A 101 10.55 10.93 13.89
C LYS A 101 11.78 10.68 14.77
N PRO A 102 12.92 10.23 14.20
CA PRO A 102 14.16 10.02 14.94
C PRO A 102 14.91 11.35 15.13
N VAL A 103 14.18 12.36 15.60
CA VAL A 103 14.67 13.70 15.90
C VAL A 103 14.15 14.04 17.28
N ARG A 104 15.01 14.61 18.12
CA ARG A 104 14.64 15.09 19.44
C ARG A 104 14.03 16.48 19.37
N ASN A 105 13.33 16.89 20.42
CA ASN A 105 12.74 18.22 20.54
C ASN A 105 13.76 19.38 20.41
N ASP A 106 15.04 19.12 20.69
CA ASP A 106 16.14 20.07 20.47
C ASP A 106 16.66 20.13 19.01
N GLY A 107 16.04 19.35 18.11
CA GLY A 107 16.43 19.22 16.71
C GLY A 107 17.54 18.19 16.45
N SER A 108 18.12 17.58 17.49
CA SER A 108 19.19 16.60 17.30
C SER A 108 18.67 15.28 16.72
N GLN A 109 19.38 14.74 15.73
CA GLN A 109 19.02 13.48 15.09
C GLN A 109 19.44 12.27 15.93
N VAL A 110 18.61 11.22 15.94
CA VAL A 110 18.90 9.90 16.49
C VAL A 110 19.16 8.94 15.35
N ARG A 111 20.44 8.63 15.07
CA ARG A 111 20.82 7.87 13.88
C ARG A 111 20.53 6.39 14.03
N TRP A 112 20.21 5.69 12.93
CA TRP A 112 19.88 4.27 12.96
C TRP A 112 20.98 3.38 13.54
N PRO A 113 22.30 3.58 13.26
CA PRO A 113 23.36 2.81 13.92
C PRO A 113 23.32 2.92 15.45
N SER A 114 22.99 4.09 16.00
CA SER A 114 22.88 4.29 17.46
C SER A 114 21.66 3.60 18.05
N ILE A 115 20.58 3.48 17.28
CA ILE A 115 19.37 2.75 17.69
C ILE A 115 19.65 1.25 17.62
N ALA A 116 20.24 0.76 16.53
CA ALA A 116 20.59 -0.64 16.33
C ALA A 116 21.54 -1.18 17.41
N SER A 117 22.49 -0.35 17.86
CA SER A 117 23.45 -0.71 18.92
C SER A 117 22.98 -0.33 20.34
N ALA A 118 21.75 0.18 20.51
CA ALA A 118 21.28 0.68 21.80
C ALA A 118 21.24 -0.43 22.86
N SER A 119 22.12 -0.37 23.86
CA SER A 119 22.20 -1.31 24.98
C SER A 119 21.59 -0.73 26.25
N ALA A 120 21.24 -1.60 27.20
CA ALA A 120 20.67 -1.18 28.48
C ALA A 120 21.57 -0.13 29.17
N GLY A 121 20.97 0.96 29.64
CA GLY A 121 21.68 2.08 30.26
C GLY A 121 22.19 3.16 29.29
N SER A 122 22.22 2.89 27.98
CA SER A 122 22.49 3.94 26.98
C SER A 122 21.33 4.94 26.90
N ARG A 123 21.63 6.20 26.54
CA ARG A 123 20.60 7.24 26.37
C ARG A 123 19.51 6.81 25.38
N VAL A 124 19.91 6.31 24.20
CA VAL A 124 18.97 5.88 23.15
C VAL A 124 18.10 4.72 23.62
N TYR A 125 18.65 3.75 24.35
CA TYR A 125 17.85 2.67 24.93
C TYR A 125 16.79 3.18 25.90
N ASN A 126 17.17 4.11 26.79
CA ASN A 126 16.24 4.69 27.76
C ASN A 126 15.13 5.51 27.05
N GLU A 127 15.46 6.21 25.97
CA GLU A 127 14.48 6.91 25.13
C GLU A 127 13.48 5.92 24.49
N ILE A 128 13.94 4.77 23.98
CA ILE A 128 13.04 3.73 23.43
C ILE A 128 12.16 3.12 24.53
N VAL A 129 12.72 2.89 25.73
CA VAL A 129 11.95 2.42 26.88
C VAL A 129 10.87 3.42 27.28
N ASP A 130 11.16 4.71 27.25
CA ASP A 130 10.17 5.75 27.54
C ASP A 130 9.07 5.80 26.48
N LEU A 131 9.41 5.64 25.19
CA LEU A 131 8.41 5.49 24.11
C LEU A 131 7.52 4.26 24.35
N ALA A 132 8.10 3.11 24.71
CA ALA A 132 7.39 1.88 24.99
C ALA A 132 6.44 2.03 26.19
N ARG A 133 6.87 2.69 27.26
CA ARG A 133 6.04 3.01 28.43
C ARG A 133 4.90 3.97 28.07
N GLY A 134 5.19 4.99 27.26
CA GLY A 134 4.20 5.90 26.69
C GLY A 134 3.10 5.16 25.94
N ALA A 135 3.50 4.30 25.00
CA ALA A 135 2.60 3.48 24.22
C ALA A 135 1.76 2.53 25.11
N LYS A 136 2.38 1.88 26.10
CA LYS A 136 1.68 1.00 27.04
C LYS A 136 0.62 1.73 27.86
N ARG A 137 0.90 2.95 28.31
CA ARG A 137 -0.06 3.76 29.10
C ARG A 137 -1.19 4.34 28.27
N PHE A 138 -1.04 4.46 26.95
CA PHE A 138 -2.16 4.81 26.08
C PHE A 138 -3.31 3.80 26.22
N GLY A 139 -2.98 2.52 26.41
CA GLY A 139 -3.91 1.46 26.83
C GLY A 139 -4.79 0.91 25.70
N GLU A 140 -5.13 1.73 24.72
CA GLU A 140 -5.89 1.31 23.54
C GLU A 140 -4.99 0.80 22.41
N PRO A 141 -5.53 0.02 21.44
CA PRO A 141 -4.85 -0.35 20.21
C PRO A 141 -4.28 0.88 19.49
N MET A 142 -2.99 0.87 19.21
CA MET A 142 -2.31 1.93 18.45
C MET A 142 -1.35 1.38 17.41
N ILE A 143 -1.16 2.12 16.34
CA ILE A 143 -0.23 1.80 15.27
C ILE A 143 0.94 2.76 15.32
N ILE A 144 2.16 2.24 15.37
CA ILE A 144 3.37 3.07 15.42
C ILE A 144 4.25 2.75 14.22
N GLY A 145 4.64 3.80 13.48
CA GLY A 145 5.70 3.71 12.48
C GLY A 145 6.95 4.45 12.94
N PHE A 146 8.08 3.76 12.95
CA PHE A 146 9.37 4.36 13.29
C PHE A 146 10.10 4.84 12.03
N HIS A 147 10.27 6.15 11.96
CA HIS A 147 10.87 6.89 10.85
C HIS A 147 10.23 6.53 9.49
N HIS A 148 9.21 7.31 9.10
CA HIS A 148 8.56 7.16 7.80
C HIS A 148 9.50 7.52 6.66
N GLU A 149 9.34 6.82 5.53
CA GLU A 149 10.08 7.02 4.28
C GLU A 149 11.61 6.88 4.44
N PRO A 150 12.12 5.81 5.08
CA PRO A 150 13.55 5.67 5.34
C PRO A 150 14.40 5.68 4.06
N GLU A 151 13.83 5.27 2.94
CA GLU A 151 14.44 5.24 1.62
C GLU A 151 14.50 6.62 0.92
N HIS A 152 13.71 7.59 1.36
CA HIS A 152 13.66 8.90 0.71
C HIS A 152 14.99 9.64 0.88
N LYS A 153 15.39 10.40 -0.15
CA LYS A 153 16.69 11.11 -0.20
C LYS A 153 17.00 11.95 1.06
N LYS A 154 15.96 12.52 1.67
CA LYS A 154 16.06 13.37 2.88
C LYS A 154 16.51 12.58 4.13
N ASN A 155 16.29 11.26 4.12
CA ASN A 155 16.49 10.36 5.26
C ASN A 155 17.75 9.48 5.13
N LEU A 156 18.41 9.47 3.98
CA LEU A 156 19.63 8.66 3.76
C LEU A 156 20.81 9.05 4.67
N SER A 157 20.78 10.26 5.25
CA SER A 157 21.78 10.73 6.20
C SER A 157 21.71 10.07 7.58
N PHE A 158 20.60 9.38 7.90
CA PHE A 158 20.42 8.69 9.18
C PHE A 158 21.15 7.33 9.25
N GLY A 159 21.57 6.78 8.10
CA GLY A 159 22.35 5.54 8.01
C GLY A 159 22.06 4.72 6.74
N THR A 160 22.35 3.43 6.80
CA THR A 160 22.12 2.47 5.71
C THR A 160 20.81 1.71 5.90
N SER A 161 20.36 1.00 4.86
CA SER A 161 19.21 0.10 4.97
C SER A 161 19.46 -1.03 5.96
N SER A 162 20.70 -1.51 6.08
CA SER A 162 21.08 -2.48 7.12
C SER A 162 20.91 -1.90 8.53
N ASP A 163 21.34 -0.65 8.73
CA ASP A 163 21.19 0.04 10.02
C ASP A 163 19.72 0.23 10.36
N TYR A 164 18.89 0.60 9.39
CA TYR A 164 17.44 0.77 9.59
C TYR A 164 16.77 -0.54 10.01
N ARG A 165 17.03 -1.64 9.29
CA ARG A 165 16.45 -2.95 9.64
C ARG A 165 16.90 -3.41 11.03
N ALA A 166 18.18 -3.21 11.37
CA ALA A 166 18.70 -3.53 12.70
C ALA A 166 18.09 -2.62 13.79
N ALA A 167 17.91 -1.33 13.52
CA ALA A 167 17.27 -0.38 14.42
C ALA A 167 15.81 -0.75 14.68
N PHE A 168 15.04 -1.08 13.64
CA PHE A 168 13.64 -1.48 13.77
C PHE A 168 13.49 -2.75 14.62
N ARG A 169 14.33 -3.77 14.37
CA ARG A 169 14.41 -4.98 15.20
C ARG A 169 14.78 -4.67 16.64
N ARG A 170 15.70 -3.73 16.85
CA ARG A 170 16.10 -3.35 18.20
C ARG A 170 14.98 -2.65 18.97
N ILE A 171 14.21 -1.80 18.31
CA ILE A 171 13.06 -1.11 18.90
C ILE A 171 11.99 -2.13 19.32
N THR A 172 11.60 -3.04 18.42
CA THR A 172 10.57 -4.06 18.70
C THR A 172 10.98 -4.97 19.87
N GLN A 173 12.23 -5.44 19.90
CA GLN A 173 12.76 -6.19 21.05
C GLN A 173 12.64 -5.43 22.38
N ILE A 174 12.87 -4.11 22.38
CA ILE A 174 12.76 -3.30 23.60
C ILE A 174 11.29 -3.14 24.01
N PHE A 175 10.38 -2.93 23.05
CA PHE A 175 8.94 -2.89 23.30
C PHE A 175 8.43 -4.21 23.90
N ASP A 176 8.85 -5.35 23.33
CA ASP A 176 8.51 -6.69 23.84
C ASP A 176 9.05 -6.88 25.27
N ALA A 177 10.28 -6.45 25.53
CA ALA A 177 10.88 -6.52 26.86
C ALA A 177 10.17 -5.61 27.89
N GLN A 178 9.46 -4.56 27.45
CA GLN A 178 8.59 -3.74 28.30
C GLN A 178 7.17 -4.32 28.44
N GLY A 179 6.88 -5.44 27.77
CA GLY A 179 5.56 -6.08 27.76
C GLY A 179 4.49 -5.15 27.20
N VAL A 180 4.79 -4.48 26.08
CA VAL A 180 3.82 -3.66 25.34
C VAL A 180 3.03 -4.58 24.42
N THR A 181 1.71 -4.66 24.61
CA THR A 181 0.84 -5.57 23.84
C THR A 181 -0.21 -4.85 23.02
N ASN A 182 -0.38 -3.54 23.22
CA ASN A 182 -1.39 -2.71 22.56
C ASN A 182 -0.86 -1.97 21.32
N VAL A 183 0.37 -2.28 20.88
CA VAL A 183 1.03 -1.64 19.74
C VAL A 183 1.11 -2.61 18.57
N SER A 184 0.74 -2.13 17.40
CA SER A 184 1.15 -2.72 16.14
C SER A 184 2.15 -1.84 15.41
N PHE A 185 3.13 -2.45 14.75
CA PHE A 185 4.18 -1.75 14.04
C PHE A 185 3.87 -1.65 12.55
N ALA A 186 4.08 -0.45 11.99
CA ALA A 186 3.96 -0.20 10.56
C ALA A 186 5.31 0.18 9.97
N TRP A 187 5.70 -0.47 8.87
CA TRP A 187 6.77 0.05 8.02
C TRP A 187 6.16 1.02 7.01
N ILE A 188 6.63 2.27 6.99
CA ILE A 188 6.05 3.35 6.20
C ILE A 188 7.04 3.80 5.13
N MET A 189 6.66 3.67 3.86
CA MET A 189 7.46 4.07 2.70
C MET A 189 6.76 5.13 1.85
N THR A 190 7.50 5.77 0.95
CA THR A 190 6.93 6.50 -0.20
C THR A 190 6.47 5.51 -1.27
N SER A 191 5.34 5.79 -1.93
CA SER A 191 4.89 4.96 -3.05
C SER A 191 5.78 5.10 -4.29
N TRP A 192 6.44 6.25 -4.46
CA TRP A 192 7.32 6.58 -5.58
C TRP A 192 8.66 5.81 -5.60
N SER A 193 9.14 5.32 -4.45
CA SER A 193 10.48 4.75 -4.35
C SER A 193 10.67 3.39 -5.04
N PHE A 194 9.60 2.77 -5.51
CA PHE A 194 9.69 1.61 -6.41
C PHE A 194 9.85 1.98 -7.88
N GLU A 195 9.56 3.22 -8.29
CA GLU A 195 9.74 3.66 -9.68
C GLU A 195 11.18 4.09 -9.96
N VAL A 196 11.85 4.67 -8.96
CA VAL A 196 13.15 5.33 -9.14
C VAL A 196 14.34 4.44 -8.77
N GLY A 197 14.08 3.35 -8.07
CA GLY A 197 15.12 2.44 -7.61
C GLY A 197 15.35 1.24 -8.52
N ASP A 198 14.30 0.65 -9.10
CA ASP A 198 14.42 -0.69 -9.70
C ASP A 198 15.13 -0.70 -11.07
N ASN A 199 15.25 0.46 -11.73
CA ASN A 199 16.04 0.62 -12.96
C ASN A 199 17.54 0.82 -12.71
N ASN A 200 17.95 1.08 -11.46
CA ASN A 200 19.35 1.23 -11.09
C ASN A 200 19.70 0.33 -9.88
N PRO A 201 20.39 -0.81 -10.11
CA PRO A 201 20.70 -1.76 -9.04
C PRO A 201 21.64 -1.20 -7.96
N THR A 202 22.24 -0.04 -8.17
CA THR A 202 23.07 0.67 -7.16
C THR A 202 22.28 1.70 -6.36
N ASP A 203 21.04 2.00 -6.74
CA ASP A 203 20.23 2.99 -6.04
C ASP A 203 19.84 2.47 -4.65
N ARG A 204 20.22 3.25 -3.66
CA ARG A 204 19.94 2.98 -2.24
C ARG A 204 18.50 3.33 -1.86
N ARG A 205 17.75 4.01 -2.72
CA ARG A 205 16.36 4.44 -2.49
C ARG A 205 15.33 3.36 -2.82
N ARG A 206 15.76 2.19 -3.31
CA ARG A 206 14.86 1.04 -3.54
C ARG A 206 14.15 0.64 -2.25
N ALA A 207 12.84 0.82 -2.20
CA ALA A 207 12.05 0.64 -0.99
C ALA A 207 12.20 -0.75 -0.37
N HIS A 208 12.26 -1.82 -1.17
CA HIS A 208 12.42 -3.20 -0.68
C HIS A 208 13.69 -3.41 0.17
N LEU A 209 14.76 -2.64 -0.07
CA LEU A 209 15.97 -2.72 0.75
C LEU A 209 15.72 -2.31 2.20
N TRP A 210 14.74 -1.44 2.43
CA TRP A 210 14.45 -0.86 3.74
C TRP A 210 13.40 -1.63 4.52
N TYR A 211 12.82 -2.68 3.93
CA TYR A 211 11.83 -3.53 4.56
C TYR A 211 12.41 -4.25 5.80
N PRO A 212 11.87 -4.03 7.02
CA PRO A 212 12.40 -4.63 8.26
C PRO A 212 12.29 -6.16 8.34
N GLY A 213 11.27 -6.74 7.70
CA GLY A 213 10.92 -8.16 7.75
C GLY A 213 9.52 -8.40 8.31
N ASP A 214 8.88 -9.47 7.84
CA ASP A 214 7.52 -9.85 8.26
C ASP A 214 7.42 -10.19 9.75
N ASP A 215 8.52 -10.52 10.41
CA ASP A 215 8.55 -10.94 11.81
C ASP A 215 8.50 -9.77 12.81
N VAL A 216 8.72 -8.53 12.36
CA VAL A 216 8.78 -7.35 13.24
C VAL A 216 7.78 -6.25 12.87
N ILE A 217 6.95 -6.47 11.85
CA ILE A 217 5.90 -5.52 11.45
C ILE A 217 4.53 -6.22 11.37
N ASP A 218 3.48 -5.45 11.60
CA ASP A 218 2.09 -5.89 11.41
C ASP A 218 1.50 -5.32 10.11
N PHE A 219 1.91 -4.10 9.76
CA PHE A 219 1.38 -3.37 8.62
C PHE A 219 2.49 -2.91 7.67
N ILE A 220 2.18 -2.96 6.37
CA ILE A 220 2.94 -2.27 5.34
C ILE A 220 2.15 -1.00 5.00
N SER A 221 2.80 0.15 5.07
CA SER A 221 2.17 1.45 4.85
C SER A 221 2.85 2.23 3.74
N ALA A 222 2.06 2.95 2.95
CA ALA A 222 2.55 3.87 1.92
C ALA A 222 2.13 5.32 2.19
N GLN A 223 2.93 6.24 1.66
CA GLN A 223 2.66 7.67 1.54
C GLN A 223 2.69 8.05 0.07
N THR A 224 1.66 8.75 -0.40
CA THR A 224 1.53 9.08 -1.82
C THR A 224 0.76 10.36 -2.03
N TYR A 225 1.01 11.08 -3.12
CA TYR A 225 0.33 12.34 -3.39
C TYR A 225 0.16 12.51 -4.90
N ASN A 226 -1.02 12.93 -5.34
CA ASN A 226 -1.20 13.47 -6.69
C ASN A 226 -0.81 14.94 -6.65
N TRP A 227 0.45 15.22 -6.99
CA TRP A 227 1.03 16.56 -6.91
C TRP A 227 0.54 17.47 -8.04
N ASN A 228 0.37 16.93 -9.25
CA ASN A 228 -0.04 17.69 -10.43
C ASN A 228 0.82 18.99 -10.59
N ASN A 229 0.30 19.97 -11.32
CA ASN A 229 0.99 21.21 -11.64
C ASN A 229 1.40 22.10 -10.45
N CYS A 230 0.99 21.81 -9.22
CA CYS A 230 1.39 22.65 -8.09
C CYS A 230 2.89 22.46 -7.73
N ARG A 231 3.50 21.32 -8.12
CA ARG A 231 4.91 20.99 -7.91
C ARG A 231 5.66 20.98 -9.25
N GLY A 232 6.96 21.29 -9.22
CA GLY A 232 7.83 21.13 -10.39
C GLY A 232 7.65 22.16 -11.51
N GLY A 233 7.00 23.30 -11.24
CA GLY A 233 6.83 24.37 -12.23
C GLY A 233 5.72 24.12 -13.26
N GLY A 234 4.75 23.25 -12.94
CA GLY A 234 3.54 23.04 -13.77
C GLY A 234 3.62 21.92 -14.80
N ASN A 235 4.52 20.94 -14.61
CA ASN A 235 4.76 19.85 -15.57
C ASN A 235 4.58 18.44 -14.98
N GLU A 236 4.18 18.30 -13.71
CA GLU A 236 3.87 16.97 -13.15
C GLU A 236 2.47 16.54 -13.63
N PRO A 237 2.32 15.32 -14.18
CA PRO A 237 1.06 14.86 -14.73
C PRO A 237 -0.01 14.67 -13.64
N TRP A 238 -1.28 14.69 -14.06
CA TRP A 238 -2.37 14.26 -13.20
C TRP A 238 -2.34 12.74 -13.03
N GLU A 239 -2.35 12.27 -11.78
CA GLU A 239 -2.26 10.85 -11.48
C GLU A 239 -3.47 10.33 -10.69
N SER A 240 -3.96 9.15 -11.06
CA SER A 240 -4.96 8.44 -10.24
C SER A 240 -4.30 7.88 -8.98
N LEU A 241 -5.06 7.75 -7.89
CA LEU A 241 -4.54 7.10 -6.69
C LEU A 241 -4.05 5.67 -6.99
N GLN A 242 -4.81 4.93 -7.82
CA GLN A 242 -4.48 3.56 -8.19
C GLN A 242 -3.10 3.48 -8.84
N SER A 243 -2.81 4.35 -9.82
CA SER A 243 -1.49 4.42 -10.47
C SER A 243 -0.40 4.68 -9.42
N ASN A 244 -0.63 5.65 -8.54
CA ASN A 244 0.37 6.09 -7.58
C ASN A 244 0.69 5.06 -6.50
N ILE A 245 -0.25 4.17 -6.17
CA ILE A 245 -0.04 3.10 -5.18
C ILE A 245 0.27 1.74 -5.80
N GLU A 246 0.18 1.58 -7.12
CA GLU A 246 0.44 0.28 -7.75
C GLU A 246 1.85 -0.27 -7.48
N PRO A 247 2.93 0.54 -7.48
CA PRO A 247 4.24 0.03 -7.08
C PRO A 247 4.28 -0.48 -5.63
N PHE A 248 3.55 0.18 -4.74
CA PHE A 248 3.33 -0.28 -3.37
C PHE A 248 2.55 -1.59 -3.33
N MET A 249 1.49 -1.72 -4.14
CA MET A 249 0.69 -2.94 -4.22
C MET A 249 1.50 -4.13 -4.73
N ARG A 250 2.34 -3.95 -5.75
CA ARG A 250 3.25 -5.00 -6.24
C ARG A 250 4.14 -5.57 -5.14
N PHE A 251 4.72 -4.69 -4.32
CA PHE A 251 5.51 -5.12 -3.15
C PHE A 251 4.62 -5.81 -2.11
N ALA A 252 3.46 -5.24 -1.78
CA ALA A 252 2.53 -5.81 -0.81
C ALA A 252 2.01 -7.21 -1.20
N ARG A 253 1.88 -7.51 -2.50
CA ARG A 253 1.48 -8.85 -3.00
C ARG A 253 2.53 -9.93 -2.66
N GLN A 254 3.80 -9.57 -2.48
CA GLN A 254 4.85 -10.49 -2.01
C GLN A 254 4.76 -10.80 -0.51
N HIS A 255 3.96 -10.03 0.24
CA HIS A 255 3.73 -10.18 1.68
C HIS A 255 2.25 -10.38 1.99
N PRO A 256 1.63 -11.49 1.55
CA PRO A 256 0.17 -11.69 1.61
C PRO A 256 -0.38 -11.77 3.04
N SER A 257 0.47 -12.12 4.02
CA SER A 257 0.11 -12.14 5.44
C SER A 257 -0.06 -10.75 6.05
N LYS A 258 0.39 -9.69 5.36
CA LYS A 258 0.34 -8.32 5.87
C LYS A 258 -0.86 -7.55 5.37
N LYS A 259 -1.49 -6.82 6.30
CA LYS A 259 -2.49 -5.80 6.01
C LYS A 259 -1.82 -4.48 5.64
N LEU A 260 -2.56 -3.67 4.88
CA LEU A 260 -2.05 -2.46 4.25
C LEU A 260 -2.66 -1.21 4.88
N ILE A 261 -1.86 -0.14 4.97
CA ILE A 261 -2.33 1.17 5.37
C ILE A 261 -1.90 2.19 4.33
N LEU A 262 -2.83 3.00 3.83
CA LEU A 262 -2.45 4.22 3.13
C LEU A 262 -2.27 5.32 4.16
N GLY A 263 -1.05 5.47 4.66
CA GLY A 263 -0.73 6.29 5.82
C GLY A 263 -0.74 7.79 5.54
N GLU A 264 -0.42 8.18 4.31
CA GLU A 264 -0.62 9.54 3.81
C GLU A 264 -1.11 9.49 2.39
N TRP A 265 -2.17 10.24 2.12
CA TRP A 265 -2.58 10.51 0.75
C TRP A 265 -3.32 11.82 0.59
N GLY A 266 -3.14 12.45 -0.57
CA GLY A 266 -3.75 13.71 -0.91
C GLY A 266 -3.63 14.00 -2.40
N SER A 267 -4.42 14.97 -2.85
CA SER A 267 -4.40 15.42 -4.25
C SER A 267 -4.46 16.93 -4.31
N ASP A 268 -3.73 17.48 -5.27
CA ASP A 268 -3.95 18.81 -5.80
C ASP A 268 -5.38 18.97 -6.34
N GLU A 269 -5.84 20.23 -6.41
CA GLU A 269 -7.18 20.56 -6.90
C GLU A 269 -7.33 20.26 -8.40
N GLY A 270 -6.27 20.52 -9.17
CA GLY A 270 -6.32 20.48 -10.63
C GLY A 270 -7.32 21.46 -11.22
N SER A 271 -7.91 21.07 -12.34
CA SER A 271 -9.03 21.79 -12.96
C SER A 271 -10.31 21.64 -12.13
N ILE A 272 -11.30 22.52 -12.37
CA ILE A 272 -12.56 22.55 -11.61
C ILE A 272 -13.22 21.15 -11.57
N GLY A 273 -13.47 20.67 -10.36
CA GLY A 273 -14.09 19.36 -10.09
C GLY A 273 -13.20 18.15 -10.38
N GLN A 274 -11.93 18.32 -10.75
CA GLN A 274 -11.03 17.21 -11.07
C GLN A 274 -10.67 16.41 -9.81
N LYS A 275 -10.29 17.09 -8.72
CA LYS A 275 -10.10 16.44 -7.42
C LYS A 275 -11.39 15.79 -6.88
N ALA A 276 -12.54 16.41 -7.11
CA ALA A 276 -13.82 15.82 -6.71
C ALA A 276 -14.08 14.47 -7.38
N ARG A 277 -13.85 14.38 -8.71
CA ARG A 277 -13.92 13.10 -9.45
C ARG A 277 -12.90 12.10 -8.93
N TRP A 278 -11.67 12.54 -8.69
CA TRP A 278 -10.62 11.69 -8.14
C TRP A 278 -10.97 11.13 -6.76
N LEU A 279 -11.61 11.91 -5.87
CA LEU A 279 -12.11 11.40 -4.59
C LEU A 279 -13.23 10.37 -4.76
N ASP A 280 -14.11 10.53 -5.77
CA ASP A 280 -15.11 9.53 -6.10
C ASP A 280 -14.46 8.24 -6.67
N ASP A 281 -13.39 8.36 -7.45
CA ASP A 281 -12.61 7.22 -7.95
C ASP A 281 -11.90 6.49 -6.79
N VAL A 282 -11.33 7.23 -5.83
CA VAL A 282 -10.72 6.65 -4.63
C VAL A 282 -11.76 5.89 -3.80
N ARG A 283 -12.95 6.47 -3.64
CA ARG A 283 -14.07 5.81 -2.97
C ARG A 283 -14.42 4.48 -3.65
N ALA A 284 -14.44 4.44 -4.98
CA ALA A 284 -14.70 3.22 -5.74
C ALA A 284 -13.56 2.20 -5.59
N LEU A 285 -12.30 2.65 -5.67
CA LEU A 285 -11.11 1.82 -5.57
C LEU A 285 -11.08 1.00 -4.28
N PHE A 286 -11.26 1.62 -3.12
CA PHE A 286 -11.19 0.90 -1.85
C PHE A 286 -12.37 -0.05 -1.60
N LYS A 287 -13.42 0.03 -2.42
CA LYS A 287 -14.59 -0.88 -2.35
C LYS A 287 -14.42 -2.13 -3.21
N SER A 288 -13.37 -2.21 -4.03
CA SER A 288 -13.20 -3.28 -5.02
C SER A 288 -11.94 -4.12 -4.76
N GLY A 289 -12.01 -5.37 -5.24
CA GLY A 289 -10.89 -6.30 -5.35
C GLY A 289 -10.01 -6.41 -4.10
N GLU A 290 -8.72 -6.53 -4.34
CA GLU A 290 -7.74 -6.66 -3.26
C GLU A 290 -7.65 -5.42 -2.36
N TYR A 291 -8.03 -4.23 -2.81
CA TYR A 291 -7.95 -3.02 -2.01
C TYR A 291 -8.88 -3.10 -0.80
N LYS A 292 -10.10 -3.60 -1.02
CA LYS A 292 -11.08 -3.84 0.05
C LYS A 292 -10.58 -4.85 1.09
N ASP A 293 -9.90 -5.89 0.63
CA ASP A 293 -9.56 -7.03 1.48
C ASP A 293 -8.20 -6.86 2.18
N ARG A 294 -7.26 -6.16 1.53
CA ARG A 294 -5.89 -5.95 2.01
C ARG A 294 -5.76 -4.72 2.89
N PHE A 295 -6.50 -3.63 2.62
CA PHE A 295 -6.36 -2.41 3.42
C PHE A 295 -7.11 -2.48 4.74
N ALA A 296 -6.39 -2.15 5.80
CA ALA A 296 -6.91 -1.93 7.13
C ALA A 296 -7.41 -0.49 7.31
N ALA A 297 -6.66 0.48 6.78
CA ALA A 297 -6.97 1.89 6.94
C ALA A 297 -6.44 2.76 5.79
N VAL A 298 -7.10 3.90 5.58
CA VAL A 298 -6.69 4.97 4.66
C VAL A 298 -6.77 6.31 5.39
N LEU A 299 -5.65 7.02 5.46
CA LEU A 299 -5.45 8.20 6.30
C LEU A 299 -5.16 9.42 5.43
N TYR A 300 -6.20 10.21 5.16
CA TYR A 300 -6.08 11.38 4.29
C TYR A 300 -5.20 12.45 4.95
N PHE A 301 -4.35 13.11 4.16
CA PHE A 301 -3.45 14.15 4.63
C PHE A 301 -4.05 15.54 4.34
N HIS A 302 -4.83 16.06 5.28
CA HIS A 302 -5.50 17.36 5.18
C HIS A 302 -4.54 18.48 5.59
N ASP A 303 -3.67 18.88 4.66
CA ASP A 303 -2.57 19.83 4.86
C ASP A 303 -2.22 20.59 3.56
N SER A 304 -1.22 21.46 3.61
CA SER A 304 -0.55 22.11 2.48
C SER A 304 0.96 21.89 2.55
N ALA A 305 1.61 21.78 1.38
CA ALA A 305 3.08 21.71 1.29
C ALA A 305 3.74 23.10 1.34
N ALA A 306 3.05 24.12 1.88
CA ALA A 306 3.57 25.48 1.96
C ALA A 306 4.85 25.57 2.81
N GLY A 307 4.92 24.81 3.90
CA GLY A 307 6.12 24.72 4.74
C GLY A 307 7.31 24.03 4.07
N GLU A 308 7.08 23.34 2.95
CA GLU A 308 8.11 22.61 2.18
C GLU A 308 8.59 23.37 0.95
N GLY A 309 8.18 24.65 0.81
CA GLY A 309 8.54 25.49 -0.33
C GLY A 309 7.57 25.41 -1.51
N TRP A 310 6.41 24.75 -1.34
CA TRP A 310 5.38 24.59 -2.38
C TRP A 310 4.03 25.16 -1.90
N PRO A 311 3.89 26.49 -1.74
CA PRO A 311 2.70 27.12 -1.15
C PRO A 311 1.42 26.95 -1.98
N SER A 312 1.53 26.65 -3.27
CA SER A 312 0.40 26.33 -4.15
C SER A 312 -0.15 24.92 -3.95
N CYS A 313 0.61 24.02 -3.34
CA CYS A 313 0.22 22.63 -3.16
C CYS A 313 -0.60 22.49 -1.87
N THR A 314 -1.92 22.33 -2.02
CA THR A 314 -2.82 22.23 -0.86
C THR A 314 -3.82 21.09 -0.99
N TRP A 315 -3.79 20.15 -0.06
CA TRP A 315 -4.59 18.92 -0.10
C TRP A 315 -5.87 19.04 0.70
N TRP A 316 -6.31 20.24 1.03
CA TRP A 316 -7.55 20.48 1.77
C TRP A 316 -8.75 19.73 1.15
N LEU A 317 -9.56 19.07 1.98
CA LEU A 317 -10.82 18.43 1.55
C LEU A 317 -11.95 19.44 1.34
N ASN A 318 -11.71 20.70 1.68
CA ASN A 318 -12.62 21.83 1.54
C ASN A 318 -12.04 22.94 0.65
N SER A 319 -11.13 22.58 -0.27
CA SER A 319 -10.53 23.50 -1.26
C SER A 319 -11.54 24.04 -2.28
N SER A 320 -12.62 23.31 -2.54
CA SER A 320 -13.76 23.77 -3.37
C SER A 320 -15.09 23.14 -2.90
N PRO A 321 -16.25 23.72 -3.27
CA PRO A 321 -17.55 23.12 -2.99
C PRO A 321 -17.71 21.71 -3.57
N GLU A 322 -17.17 21.46 -4.77
CA GLU A 322 -17.19 20.17 -5.44
C GLU A 322 -16.35 19.13 -4.67
N THR A 323 -15.13 19.52 -4.28
CA THR A 323 -14.22 18.67 -3.49
C THR A 323 -14.82 18.36 -2.12
N LEU A 324 -15.40 19.35 -1.43
CA LEU A 324 -16.07 19.13 -0.15
C LEU A 324 -17.25 18.17 -0.29
N SER A 325 -18.03 18.31 -1.36
CA SER A 325 -19.16 17.41 -1.63
C SER A 325 -18.69 15.98 -1.89
N ALA A 326 -17.62 15.78 -2.64
CA ALA A 326 -17.01 14.47 -2.88
C ALA A 326 -16.39 13.87 -1.61
N ALA A 327 -15.67 14.68 -0.82
CA ALA A 327 -15.12 14.26 0.47
C ALA A 327 -16.21 13.76 1.42
N LYS A 328 -17.34 14.47 1.50
CA LYS A 328 -18.51 14.03 2.27
C LYS A 328 -19.09 12.72 1.76
N ARG A 329 -19.14 12.49 0.44
CA ARG A 329 -19.58 11.19 -0.13
C ARG A 329 -18.61 10.07 0.21
N LEU A 330 -17.31 10.32 0.06
CA LEU A 330 -16.24 9.37 0.36
C LEU A 330 -16.34 8.89 1.80
N ILE A 331 -16.28 9.81 2.78
CA ILE A 331 -16.25 9.42 4.19
C ILE A 331 -17.57 8.84 4.66
N ASN A 332 -18.71 9.26 4.09
CA ASN A 332 -20.04 8.79 4.50
C ASN A 332 -20.48 7.51 3.79
N ASP A 333 -19.66 6.95 2.90
CA ASP A 333 -19.93 5.63 2.35
C ASP A 333 -20.00 4.61 3.48
N SER A 334 -21.06 3.79 3.48
CA SER A 334 -21.30 2.75 4.50
C SER A 334 -20.20 1.69 4.54
N PHE A 335 -19.36 1.64 3.50
CA PHE A 335 -18.16 0.83 3.46
C PHE A 335 -17.16 1.19 4.56
N TYR A 336 -16.97 2.48 4.85
CA TYR A 336 -16.01 2.91 5.85
C TYR A 336 -16.59 2.81 7.25
N ARG A 337 -15.78 2.27 8.17
CA ARG A 337 -16.18 2.05 9.55
C ARG A 337 -16.62 3.33 10.24
N VAL A 338 -17.61 3.20 11.11
CA VAL A 338 -17.98 4.23 12.08
C VAL A 338 -17.19 4.02 13.37
N PRO A 339 -16.92 5.07 14.16
CA PRO A 339 -16.29 4.91 15.47
C PRO A 339 -17.11 3.94 16.33
N VAL A 340 -16.44 3.02 17.03
CA VAL A 340 -17.10 2.25 18.09
C VAL A 340 -17.37 3.24 19.21
N SER A 341 -18.64 3.46 19.52
CA SER A 341 -19.02 4.29 20.67
C SER A 341 -18.34 3.72 21.92
N ALA A 342 -17.65 4.56 22.69
CA ALA A 342 -17.12 4.13 23.99
C ALA A 342 -18.26 3.49 24.80
N PRO A 343 -18.05 2.36 25.49
CA PRO A 343 -19.08 1.77 26.33
C PRO A 343 -19.51 2.79 27.38
N GLY A 344 -20.75 3.30 27.25
CA GLY A 344 -21.36 4.22 28.21
C GLY A 344 -21.86 5.57 27.70
N GLN A 345 -21.73 5.90 26.40
CA GLN A 345 -22.40 7.08 25.85
C GLN A 345 -23.55 6.68 24.93
N THR A 346 -24.78 6.75 25.45
CA THR A 346 -25.99 6.81 24.62
C THR A 346 -25.87 7.98 23.64
N PRO A 347 -26.16 7.80 22.34
CA PRO A 347 -26.19 8.90 21.41
C PRO A 347 -27.16 9.98 21.90
N PRO A 348 -26.85 11.28 21.74
CA PRO A 348 -27.82 12.32 22.02
C PRO A 348 -29.08 12.06 21.17
N PRO A 349 -30.29 12.20 21.75
CA PRO A 349 -31.51 12.00 20.99
C PRO A 349 -31.53 12.95 19.79
N PRO A 350 -32.06 12.51 18.64
CA PRO A 350 -32.20 13.39 17.48
C PRO A 350 -32.98 14.64 17.89
N ALA A 351 -32.53 15.80 17.41
CA ALA A 351 -33.22 17.07 17.63
C ALA A 351 -34.71 16.92 17.25
N PRO A 352 -35.64 17.52 18.01
CA PRO A 352 -37.05 17.41 17.72
C PRO A 352 -37.32 17.99 16.33
N THR A 353 -37.78 17.13 15.43
CA THR A 353 -38.30 17.51 14.12
C THR A 353 -39.48 18.48 14.35
N PRO A 354 -39.51 19.67 13.72
CA PRO A 354 -40.72 20.47 13.72
C PRO A 354 -41.83 19.65 13.05
N THR A 355 -42.90 19.39 13.78
CA THR A 355 -44.12 18.77 13.26
C THR A 355 -44.72 19.66 12.18
N ALA A 356 -44.40 19.36 10.92
CA ALA A 356 -45.21 19.79 9.78
C ALA A 356 -46.48 18.92 9.73
N PRO A 357 -47.62 19.47 9.27
CA PRO A 357 -48.85 18.70 9.14
C PRO A 357 -48.65 17.53 8.18
N ILE A 358 -49.18 16.37 8.55
CA ILE A 358 -49.22 15.16 7.73
C ILE A 358 -49.95 15.50 6.42
N PRO A 359 -49.31 15.42 5.24
CA PRO A 359 -50.03 15.46 3.98
C PRO A 359 -50.74 14.12 3.78
N GLU A 360 -51.92 14.16 3.16
CA GLU A 360 -52.70 12.97 2.79
C GLU A 360 -51.86 11.93 2.02
N PRO A 361 -52.21 10.62 2.13
CA PRO A 361 -51.40 9.55 1.56
C PRO A 361 -51.28 9.69 0.04
N VAL A 362 -50.07 9.98 -0.42
CA VAL A 362 -49.72 9.94 -1.84
C VAL A 362 -49.69 8.47 -2.29
N PRO A 363 -50.31 8.10 -3.43
CA PRO A 363 -50.23 6.75 -3.97
C PRO A 363 -48.77 6.35 -4.20
N ALA A 364 -48.45 5.09 -3.91
CA ALA A 364 -47.09 4.56 -4.08
C ALA A 364 -46.52 4.89 -5.48
N PRO A 365 -45.31 5.45 -5.57
CA PRO A 365 -44.70 5.73 -6.87
C PRO A 365 -44.46 4.41 -7.61
N ALA A 366 -44.69 4.44 -8.92
CA ALA A 366 -44.36 3.33 -9.81
C ALA A 366 -42.89 2.91 -9.60
N PRO A 367 -42.57 1.60 -9.71
CA PRO A 367 -41.21 1.12 -9.53
C PRO A 367 -40.25 1.90 -10.44
N PRO A 368 -39.06 2.28 -9.94
CA PRO A 368 -38.10 3.03 -10.72
C PRO A 368 -37.75 2.25 -11.98
N ALA A 369 -37.65 2.95 -13.11
CA ALA A 369 -37.12 2.38 -14.34
C ALA A 369 -35.78 1.69 -14.03
N PRO A 370 -35.51 0.50 -14.61
CA PRO A 370 -34.24 -0.18 -14.40
C PRO A 370 -33.09 0.79 -14.67
N ALA A 371 -32.13 0.82 -13.74
CA ALA A 371 -30.97 1.69 -13.84
C ALA A 371 -30.34 1.54 -15.22
N PRO A 372 -29.90 2.64 -15.87
CA PRO A 372 -29.10 2.51 -17.08
C PRO A 372 -27.92 1.58 -16.76
N PRO A 373 -27.56 0.66 -17.66
CA PRO A 373 -26.42 -0.21 -17.43
C PRO A 373 -25.20 0.64 -17.07
N PRO A 374 -24.36 0.18 -16.11
CA PRO A 374 -23.16 0.91 -15.74
C PRO A 374 -22.36 1.25 -17.01
N ALA A 375 -21.86 2.49 -17.08
CA ALA A 375 -20.95 2.86 -18.15
C ALA A 375 -19.81 1.83 -18.19
N PRO A 376 -19.41 1.35 -19.39
CA PRO A 376 -18.34 0.37 -19.48
C PRO A 376 -17.10 0.91 -18.77
N VAL A 377 -16.59 0.12 -17.82
CA VAL A 377 -15.37 0.44 -17.10
C VAL A 377 -14.25 0.51 -18.14
N ALA A 378 -13.53 1.62 -18.19
CA ALA A 378 -12.37 1.76 -19.05
C ALA A 378 -11.29 0.75 -18.62
N VAL A 379 -11.00 -0.21 -19.49
CA VAL A 379 -9.95 -1.21 -19.27
C VAL A 379 -8.68 -0.75 -19.99
N TYR A 380 -7.54 -0.84 -19.32
CA TYR A 380 -6.26 -0.37 -19.84
C TYR A 380 -5.27 -1.52 -19.96
N CYS A 381 -4.50 -1.58 -21.04
CA CYS A 381 -3.32 -2.44 -21.19
C CYS A 381 -2.07 -1.55 -21.21
N ASN A 382 -1.11 -1.80 -20.32
CA ASN A 382 0.13 -1.01 -20.20
C ASN A 382 -0.10 0.53 -20.15
N GLY A 383 -1.19 0.97 -19.50
CA GLY A 383 -1.55 2.38 -19.37
C GLY A 383 -2.27 2.99 -20.58
N VAL A 384 -2.56 2.22 -21.63
CA VAL A 384 -3.31 2.64 -22.82
C VAL A 384 -4.72 2.03 -22.78
N LEU A 385 -5.74 2.82 -23.11
CA LEU A 385 -7.14 2.36 -23.13
C LEU A 385 -7.27 1.23 -24.17
N ALA A 386 -7.77 0.07 -23.73
CA ALA A 386 -8.01 -1.07 -24.59
C ALA A 386 -9.21 -0.82 -25.51
N THR A 387 -9.02 -1.08 -26.79
CA THR A 387 -10.05 -1.04 -27.84
C THR A 387 -10.80 -2.36 -27.94
N ILE A 388 -10.15 -3.46 -27.52
CA ILE A 388 -10.70 -4.81 -27.48
C ILE A 388 -10.48 -5.36 -26.07
N VAL A 389 -11.57 -5.80 -25.44
CA VAL A 389 -11.57 -6.23 -24.03
C VAL A 389 -12.26 -7.60 -23.94
N GLY A 390 -11.58 -8.56 -23.31
CA GLY A 390 -12.13 -9.86 -22.96
C GLY A 390 -13.06 -9.80 -21.74
N THR A 391 -13.30 -10.95 -21.14
CA THR A 391 -14.08 -11.17 -19.94
C THR A 391 -13.19 -11.78 -18.86
N ASN A 392 -13.73 -12.08 -17.68
CA ASN A 392 -12.95 -12.76 -16.64
C ASN A 392 -12.96 -14.30 -16.77
N GLY A 393 -13.20 -14.82 -17.97
CA GLY A 393 -13.14 -16.25 -18.26
C GLY A 393 -12.43 -16.50 -19.58
N ASP A 394 -12.15 -17.77 -19.88
CA ASP A 394 -11.40 -18.16 -21.07
C ASP A 394 -12.01 -17.63 -22.38
N ASP A 395 -11.30 -16.72 -23.04
CA ASP A 395 -11.73 -16.03 -24.24
C ASP A 395 -10.93 -16.42 -25.49
N THR A 396 -11.53 -16.17 -26.66
CA THR A 396 -10.81 -16.19 -27.95
C THR A 396 -10.96 -14.82 -28.59
N ILE A 397 -9.86 -14.09 -28.68
CA ILE A 397 -9.82 -12.70 -29.10
C ILE A 397 -9.02 -12.59 -30.41
N LEU A 398 -9.61 -11.92 -31.39
CA LEU A 398 -8.99 -11.62 -32.68
C LEU A 398 -8.95 -10.10 -32.86
N GLY A 399 -7.75 -9.57 -33.06
CA GLY A 399 -7.48 -8.20 -33.46
C GLY A 399 -7.84 -7.95 -34.92
N THR A 400 -7.46 -6.78 -35.40
CA THR A 400 -7.74 -6.28 -36.75
C THR A 400 -6.44 -6.20 -37.55
N SER A 401 -6.50 -5.75 -38.80
CA SER A 401 -5.29 -5.53 -39.61
C SER A 401 -4.62 -4.16 -39.32
N GLY A 402 -4.94 -3.55 -38.18
CA GLY A 402 -4.45 -2.23 -37.78
C GLY A 402 -3.88 -2.32 -36.37
N ARG A 403 -3.36 -1.20 -35.87
CA ARG A 403 -2.87 -1.16 -34.49
C ARG A 403 -4.00 -1.34 -33.48
N ASP A 404 -3.94 -2.41 -32.71
CA ASP A 404 -4.89 -2.75 -31.67
C ASP A 404 -4.34 -2.57 -30.25
N VAL A 405 -5.26 -2.37 -29.30
CA VAL A 405 -4.97 -2.41 -27.88
C VAL A 405 -5.92 -3.42 -27.23
N ILE A 406 -5.38 -4.57 -26.88
CA ILE A 406 -6.13 -5.75 -26.42
C ILE A 406 -5.83 -6.01 -24.94
N HIS A 407 -6.87 -6.28 -24.15
CA HIS A 407 -6.74 -6.77 -22.78
C HIS A 407 -7.73 -7.91 -22.53
N ALA A 408 -7.24 -9.13 -22.28
CA ALA A 408 -8.09 -10.30 -22.12
C ALA A 408 -8.66 -10.48 -20.72
N LEU A 409 -7.98 -9.99 -19.67
CA LEU A 409 -8.39 -9.95 -18.26
C LEU A 409 -8.07 -11.23 -17.49
N ASP A 410 -9.06 -11.95 -16.95
CA ASP A 410 -8.82 -13.22 -16.25
C ASP A 410 -9.29 -14.35 -17.17
N GLY A 411 -8.66 -15.52 -17.14
CA GLY A 411 -9.00 -16.63 -18.03
C GLY A 411 -7.75 -17.22 -18.67
N ASN A 412 -7.86 -18.43 -19.24
CA ASN A 412 -6.81 -18.95 -20.12
C ASN A 412 -7.18 -18.58 -21.55
N ASP A 413 -6.62 -17.48 -22.03
CA ASP A 413 -7.11 -16.84 -23.24
C ASP A 413 -6.32 -17.26 -24.48
N VAL A 414 -6.98 -17.17 -25.63
CA VAL A 414 -6.34 -17.32 -26.95
C VAL A 414 -6.47 -15.99 -27.69
N ILE A 415 -5.35 -15.31 -27.90
CA ILE A 415 -5.31 -13.94 -28.42
C ILE A 415 -4.46 -13.91 -29.69
N HIS A 416 -5.01 -13.30 -30.73
CA HIS A 416 -4.34 -13.05 -32.00
C HIS A 416 -4.38 -11.55 -32.32
N GLY A 417 -3.24 -10.86 -32.31
CA GLY A 417 -3.12 -9.43 -32.67
C GLY A 417 -3.45 -9.16 -34.13
N ALA A 418 -3.01 -10.07 -35.02
CA ALA A 418 -3.11 -10.01 -36.47
C ALA A 418 -2.07 -9.06 -37.09
N ASP A 419 -2.40 -8.27 -38.12
CA ASP A 419 -1.42 -7.37 -38.73
C ASP A 419 -1.47 -6.03 -37.99
N GLY A 420 -0.33 -5.44 -37.63
CA GLY A 420 -0.35 -4.18 -36.89
C GLY A 420 0.83 -4.04 -35.95
N ASN A 421 0.94 -2.88 -35.29
CA ASN A 421 1.87 -2.73 -34.17
C ASN A 421 1.02 -2.72 -32.90
N ASP A 422 0.79 -3.89 -32.34
CA ASP A 422 -0.25 -4.15 -31.36
C ASP A 422 0.27 -4.03 -29.93
N LEU A 423 -0.67 -3.76 -29.03
CA LEU A 423 -0.44 -3.78 -27.60
C LEU A 423 -1.39 -4.79 -26.96
N VAL A 424 -0.85 -5.93 -26.53
CA VAL A 424 -1.65 -7.05 -26.01
C VAL A 424 -1.29 -7.37 -24.57
N CYS A 425 -2.29 -7.45 -23.72
CA CYS A 425 -2.21 -7.96 -22.35
C CYS A 425 -3.11 -9.19 -22.21
N GLY A 426 -2.53 -10.35 -21.88
CA GLY A 426 -3.27 -11.56 -21.49
C GLY A 426 -4.00 -11.32 -20.17
N GLY A 427 -3.25 -11.18 -19.10
CA GLY A 427 -3.78 -10.81 -17.79
C GLY A 427 -3.53 -11.92 -16.79
N HIS A 428 -4.57 -12.54 -16.24
CA HIS A 428 -4.45 -13.65 -15.30
C HIS A 428 -4.91 -14.96 -15.94
N GLY A 429 -4.06 -15.98 -15.94
CA GLY A 429 -4.33 -17.32 -16.43
C GLY A 429 -3.22 -17.77 -17.37
N ASN A 430 -3.39 -18.94 -18.00
CA ASN A 430 -2.36 -19.48 -18.89
C ASN A 430 -2.71 -19.11 -20.33
N ASP A 431 -2.15 -18.00 -20.80
CA ASP A 431 -2.57 -17.38 -22.04
C ASP A 431 -1.77 -17.86 -23.24
N ARG A 432 -2.40 -17.81 -24.41
CA ARG A 432 -1.78 -18.03 -25.71
C ARG A 432 -1.90 -16.76 -26.52
N ILE A 433 -0.78 -16.09 -26.74
CA ILE A 433 -0.73 -14.80 -27.42
C ILE A 433 0.09 -14.93 -28.70
N THR A 434 -0.47 -14.49 -29.82
CA THR A 434 0.24 -14.30 -31.10
C THR A 434 0.12 -12.84 -31.50
N GLY A 435 1.26 -12.15 -31.69
CA GLY A 435 1.29 -10.77 -32.20
C GLY A 435 0.85 -10.74 -33.65
N GLY A 436 1.71 -11.25 -34.52
CA GLY A 436 1.48 -11.31 -35.97
C GLY A 436 2.48 -10.39 -36.68
N PRO A 437 2.21 -9.97 -37.93
CA PRO A 437 3.12 -9.06 -38.62
C PRO A 437 3.07 -7.62 -38.08
N GLY A 438 4.22 -7.12 -37.64
CA GLY A 438 4.44 -5.75 -37.19
C GLY A 438 5.23 -5.71 -35.88
N ASN A 439 5.47 -4.53 -35.33
CA ASN A 439 6.27 -4.38 -34.10
C ASN A 439 5.34 -4.32 -32.89
N ASP A 440 5.26 -5.43 -32.17
CA ASP A 440 4.26 -5.64 -31.13
C ASP A 440 4.82 -5.47 -29.72
N LEU A 441 3.92 -5.19 -28.77
CA LEU A 441 4.18 -5.24 -27.34
C LEU A 441 3.22 -6.23 -26.70
N LEU A 442 3.74 -7.41 -26.35
CA LEU A 442 2.96 -8.56 -25.89
C LEU A 442 3.29 -8.89 -24.44
N ARG A 443 2.26 -9.02 -23.60
CA ARG A 443 2.39 -9.36 -22.18
C ARG A 443 1.50 -10.54 -21.81
N GLY A 444 2.09 -11.62 -21.30
CA GLY A 444 1.37 -12.77 -20.77
C GLY A 444 0.62 -12.39 -19.50
N GLY A 445 1.35 -12.05 -18.45
CA GLY A 445 0.77 -11.58 -17.19
C GLY A 445 1.03 -12.57 -16.07
N GLN A 446 0.00 -13.16 -15.47
CA GLN A 446 0.15 -14.17 -14.43
C GLN A 446 -0.31 -15.53 -14.92
N GLY A 447 0.57 -16.52 -14.91
CA GLY A 447 0.25 -17.89 -15.29
C GLY A 447 1.36 -18.43 -16.16
N ARG A 448 1.18 -19.62 -16.72
CA ARG A 448 2.11 -20.18 -17.70
C ARG A 448 1.66 -19.75 -19.09
N ASP A 449 2.35 -18.77 -19.63
CA ASP A 449 1.96 -18.15 -20.88
C ASP A 449 2.77 -18.68 -22.06
N VAL A 450 2.17 -18.63 -23.24
CA VAL A 450 2.82 -18.93 -24.52
C VAL A 450 2.65 -17.71 -25.41
N ILE A 451 3.77 -17.03 -25.70
CA ILE A 451 3.78 -15.78 -26.47
C ILE A 451 4.64 -15.97 -27.73
N ASP A 452 4.06 -15.63 -28.89
CA ASP A 452 4.71 -15.66 -30.20
C ASP A 452 4.61 -14.26 -30.85
N GLY A 453 5.75 -13.58 -31.03
CA GLY A 453 5.84 -12.24 -31.64
C GLY A 453 5.54 -12.26 -33.12
N ASN A 454 6.16 -13.21 -33.83
CA ASN A 454 5.99 -13.50 -35.25
C ASN A 454 6.94 -12.71 -36.15
N VAL A 455 6.48 -11.71 -36.92
CA VAL A 455 7.33 -10.98 -37.85
C VAL A 455 7.38 -9.53 -37.43
N GLY A 456 8.53 -9.06 -36.97
CA GLY A 456 8.69 -7.68 -36.54
C GLY A 456 9.76 -7.55 -35.47
N SER A 457 9.94 -6.34 -34.95
CA SER A 457 10.79 -6.11 -33.78
C SER A 457 9.91 -5.94 -32.56
N ASP A 458 9.79 -7.01 -31.78
CA ASP A 458 8.75 -7.15 -30.77
C ASP A 458 9.29 -6.99 -29.34
N ASP A 459 8.43 -6.58 -28.40
CA ASP A 459 8.69 -6.57 -26.94
C ASP A 459 7.77 -7.59 -26.26
N LEU A 460 8.32 -8.78 -25.97
CA LEU A 460 7.62 -9.91 -25.36
C LEU A 460 7.95 -9.99 -23.87
N ARG A 461 6.91 -10.10 -23.04
CA ARG A 461 7.05 -10.22 -21.58
C ARG A 461 6.17 -11.32 -21.02
N GLY A 462 6.79 -12.28 -20.34
CA GLY A 462 6.12 -13.46 -19.79
C GLY A 462 5.28 -13.07 -18.59
N GLY A 463 5.96 -12.62 -17.54
CA GLY A 463 5.31 -12.08 -16.35
C GLY A 463 5.61 -12.96 -15.14
N THR A 464 4.62 -13.61 -14.56
CA THR A 464 4.85 -14.57 -13.47
C THR A 464 4.38 -15.94 -13.89
N GLY A 465 5.22 -16.96 -13.79
CA GLY A 465 4.92 -18.32 -14.16
C GLY A 465 6.05 -18.88 -15.01
N ALA A 466 5.87 -20.09 -15.51
CA ALA A 466 6.91 -20.75 -16.30
C ALA A 466 6.56 -20.61 -17.77
N ASP A 467 7.04 -19.55 -18.41
CA ASP A 467 6.52 -19.05 -19.68
C ASP A 467 7.32 -19.55 -20.88
N ARG A 468 6.69 -19.52 -22.07
CA ARG A 468 7.34 -19.82 -23.34
C ARG A 468 7.20 -18.62 -24.28
N LEU A 469 8.31 -17.95 -24.58
CA LEU A 469 8.33 -16.74 -25.40
C LEU A 469 9.15 -16.96 -26.67
N ARG A 470 8.62 -16.54 -27.81
CA ARG A 470 9.27 -16.69 -29.12
C ARG A 470 9.17 -15.40 -29.94
N GLY A 471 10.30 -14.75 -30.21
CA GLY A 471 10.38 -13.54 -31.04
C GLY A 471 10.10 -13.82 -32.51
N ASN A 472 10.70 -14.90 -33.04
CA ASN A 472 10.65 -15.33 -34.44
C ASN A 472 11.52 -14.47 -35.37
N SER A 473 10.99 -13.56 -36.19
CA SER A 473 11.81 -12.84 -37.19
C SER A 473 11.85 -11.35 -36.88
N GLY A 474 13.06 -10.80 -36.70
CA GLY A 474 13.32 -9.39 -36.47
C GLY A 474 14.19 -9.20 -35.23
N ASN A 475 14.33 -7.97 -34.73
CA ASN A 475 15.19 -7.69 -33.59
C ASN A 475 14.35 -7.57 -32.34
N ASP A 476 14.29 -8.63 -31.55
CA ASP A 476 13.30 -8.78 -30.49
C ASP A 476 13.88 -8.48 -29.10
N PHE A 477 13.03 -7.94 -28.25
CA PHE A 477 13.26 -7.87 -26.81
C PHE A 477 12.37 -8.89 -26.12
N ILE A 478 12.97 -9.87 -25.46
CA ILE A 478 12.25 -10.95 -24.80
C ILE A 478 12.62 -10.95 -23.31
N TYR A 479 11.63 -10.87 -22.43
CA TYR A 479 11.83 -10.91 -20.98
C TYR A 479 10.87 -11.91 -20.31
N GLY A 480 11.40 -13.04 -19.83
CA GLY A 480 10.63 -14.07 -19.11
C GLY A 480 10.02 -13.55 -17.80
N GLN A 481 10.79 -12.74 -17.07
CA GLN A 481 10.45 -12.14 -15.78
C GLN A 481 10.55 -13.12 -14.62
N ALA A 482 9.48 -13.75 -14.13
CA ALA A 482 9.54 -14.55 -12.91
C ALA A 482 9.01 -15.97 -13.13
N GLY A 483 9.88 -16.95 -13.04
CA GLY A 483 9.59 -18.38 -13.07
C GLY A 483 10.63 -19.09 -13.94
N ASN A 484 10.34 -20.30 -14.40
CA ASN A 484 11.32 -21.04 -15.20
C ASN A 484 10.92 -20.96 -16.66
N ASP A 485 11.56 -20.08 -17.41
CA ASP A 485 11.09 -19.63 -18.72
C ASP A 485 11.89 -20.27 -19.87
N GLU A 486 11.24 -20.45 -21.02
CA GLU A 486 11.87 -20.82 -22.28
C GLU A 486 11.75 -19.67 -23.29
N LEU A 487 12.89 -19.04 -23.61
CA LEU A 487 12.98 -17.86 -24.45
C LEU A 487 13.70 -18.22 -25.76
N THR A 488 13.09 -17.90 -26.89
CA THR A 488 13.68 -18.09 -28.22
C THR A 488 13.64 -16.78 -28.99
N GLY A 489 14.80 -16.23 -29.37
CA GLY A 489 14.94 -15.01 -30.17
C GLY A 489 14.43 -15.26 -31.57
N GLY A 490 15.17 -16.06 -32.33
CA GLY A 490 14.75 -16.52 -33.64
C GLY A 490 15.73 -16.06 -34.70
N GLY A 491 15.39 -15.12 -35.56
CA GLY A 491 16.28 -14.57 -36.56
C GLY A 491 16.38 -13.06 -36.43
N GLY A 492 17.57 -12.51 -36.22
CA GLY A 492 17.78 -11.08 -36.07
C GLY A 492 18.88 -10.76 -35.09
N SER A 493 18.76 -9.69 -34.31
CA SER A 493 19.70 -9.36 -33.24
C SER A 493 18.91 -9.09 -31.98
N ASP A 494 18.82 -10.12 -31.15
CA ASP A 494 17.82 -10.18 -30.10
C ASP A 494 18.42 -9.88 -28.72
N VAL A 495 17.57 -9.45 -27.79
CA VAL A 495 17.91 -9.27 -26.38
C VAL A 495 16.99 -10.16 -25.55
N LEU A 496 17.54 -11.25 -25.03
CA LEU A 496 16.81 -12.19 -24.20
C LEU A 496 17.19 -12.01 -22.73
N LYS A 497 16.18 -11.88 -21.87
CA LYS A 497 16.33 -11.78 -20.42
C LYS A 497 15.48 -12.85 -19.75
N GLY A 498 16.11 -13.76 -19.00
CA GLY A 498 15.40 -14.78 -18.21
C GLY A 498 14.65 -14.13 -17.05
N GLY A 499 15.37 -13.87 -15.98
CA GLY A 499 14.88 -13.08 -14.86
C GLY A 499 15.07 -13.83 -13.54
N LEU A 500 13.97 -14.05 -12.83
CA LEU A 500 13.97 -14.86 -11.62
C LEU A 500 13.60 -16.29 -11.97
N GLY A 501 14.36 -17.29 -11.50
CA GLY A 501 14.11 -18.69 -11.81
C GLY A 501 15.18 -19.28 -12.72
N SER A 502 14.98 -20.52 -13.17
CA SER A 502 15.93 -21.28 -13.98
C SER A 502 15.45 -21.33 -15.42
N ASP A 503 16.16 -20.63 -16.29
CA ASP A 503 15.66 -20.28 -17.61
C ASP A 503 16.48 -20.92 -18.74
N LYS A 504 15.86 -21.03 -19.90
CA LYS A 504 16.49 -21.47 -21.14
C LYS A 504 16.40 -20.37 -22.19
N HIS A 505 17.55 -19.96 -22.71
CA HIS A 505 17.69 -18.99 -23.79
C HIS A 505 18.19 -19.68 -25.05
N ASP A 506 17.54 -19.41 -26.17
CA ASP A 506 18.04 -19.73 -27.50
C ASP A 506 17.98 -18.46 -28.37
N GLY A 507 19.11 -17.80 -28.59
CA GLY A 507 19.17 -16.58 -29.40
C GLY A 507 18.77 -16.84 -30.86
N GLY A 508 19.10 -18.01 -31.39
CA GLY A 508 18.83 -18.39 -32.76
C GLY A 508 19.88 -17.86 -33.76
N ILE A 509 19.42 -17.36 -34.90
CA ILE A 509 20.23 -16.87 -36.00
C ILE A 509 20.48 -15.37 -35.81
N GLY A 510 21.75 -14.99 -35.67
CA GLY A 510 22.19 -13.61 -35.77
C GLY A 510 23.10 -13.18 -34.64
N THR A 511 22.94 -11.96 -34.13
CA THR A 511 23.81 -11.43 -33.07
C THR A 511 22.99 -11.11 -31.83
N ASP A 512 23.01 -12.05 -30.89
CA ASP A 512 22.06 -12.05 -29.79
C ASP A 512 22.74 -11.75 -28.45
N ARG A 513 21.98 -11.17 -27.54
CA ARG A 513 22.41 -10.85 -26.20
C ARG A 513 21.49 -11.49 -25.18
N CYS A 514 21.96 -12.57 -24.59
CA CYS A 514 21.25 -13.26 -23.52
C CYS A 514 21.80 -12.84 -22.15
N ARG A 515 20.91 -12.60 -21.20
CA ARG A 515 21.28 -12.28 -19.81
C ARG A 515 20.27 -12.85 -18.83
N ASP A 516 20.76 -13.19 -17.64
CA ASP A 516 19.90 -13.60 -16.54
C ASP A 516 20.31 -12.97 -15.21
N THR A 517 19.44 -13.06 -14.21
CA THR A 517 19.60 -12.50 -12.87
C THR A 517 19.56 -13.51 -11.73
N SER A 518 19.08 -14.74 -11.94
CA SER A 518 19.14 -15.80 -10.91
C SER A 518 19.02 -17.22 -11.50
N GLY A 519 19.03 -18.26 -10.65
CA GLY A 519 18.77 -19.66 -11.04
C GLY A 519 19.86 -20.39 -11.82
N THR A 520 19.52 -21.58 -12.35
CA THR A 520 20.42 -22.42 -13.16
C THR A 520 19.98 -22.36 -14.61
N ASN A 521 20.76 -21.66 -15.44
CA ASN A 521 20.30 -21.26 -16.77
C ASN A 521 21.07 -21.94 -17.90
N ILE A 522 20.39 -22.11 -19.03
CA ILE A 522 20.95 -22.69 -20.26
C ILE A 522 20.93 -21.61 -21.34
N PHE A 523 22.09 -21.32 -21.92
CA PHE A 523 22.23 -20.37 -23.04
C PHE A 523 22.66 -21.12 -24.31
N LEU A 524 21.89 -20.93 -25.38
CA LEU A 524 22.16 -21.45 -26.72
C LEU A 524 22.19 -20.28 -27.70
N ASN A 525 23.14 -20.27 -28.63
CA ASN A 525 23.26 -19.25 -29.68
C ASN A 525 23.23 -17.80 -29.12
N CYS A 526 23.95 -17.61 -28.02
CA CYS A 526 24.30 -16.34 -27.39
C CYS A 526 25.85 -16.27 -27.36
#